data_AF-A0A7S2TRH7-F1
#
_entry.id   AF-A0A7S2TRH7-F1
#
_cell.length_a   1.000
_cell.length_b   1.000
_cell.length_c   1.000
_cell.angle_alpha   90.00
_cell.angle_beta   90.00
_cell.angle_gamma   90.00
#
_symmetry.space_group_name_H-M   'P 1'
#
loop_
_entity.id
_entity.type
_entity.pdbx_description
1 polymer ?
#
loop_
_entity_poly.entity_id
_entity_poly.type
_entity_poly.pdbx_seq_one_letter_code
_entity_poly.pdbx_strand_id
1 'polypeptide(L)'
;MAKKLLNPYPVPQEDPYQHHINTTRSGVCGVKYKDDSKRYAYELITYKSTQDANIAGAHVTHSGDCGLCSTLEDLAAYMRNFDMTSPVRSCGLKGTVSQKWALNCLEALGLTTPCAKIWFYNTRNTRKECLLPCIKDINKPYNLPDGSLNTCLECDETKSGPVFKKVAARTRRDSGLESAIHRPPDSISHITHYYY
;
A
#
# COMPACT_ATOMS: atom_id res chain seq x y z
N MET A 1 21.79 -7.49 8.31
CA MET A 1 21.98 -6.08 7.91
C MET A 1 20.69 -5.58 7.27
N ALA A 2 20.29 -4.32 7.49
CA ALA A 2 19.14 -3.75 6.80
C ALA A 2 19.45 -3.57 5.30
N LYS A 3 18.50 -3.87 4.42
CA LYS A 3 18.68 -3.67 2.96
C LYS A 3 18.73 -2.18 2.62
N LYS A 4 19.46 -1.82 1.56
CA LYS A 4 19.65 -0.45 1.10
C LYS A 4 18.94 -0.20 -0.22
N LEU A 5 17.90 0.64 -0.20
CA LEU A 5 17.27 1.17 -1.41
C LEU A 5 18.16 2.26 -2.03
N LEU A 6 18.43 2.15 -3.32
CA LEU A 6 19.34 3.05 -4.04
C LEU A 6 18.64 4.22 -4.74
N ASN A 7 17.34 4.07 -5.02
CA ASN A 7 16.48 5.10 -5.59
C ASN A 7 15.26 5.37 -4.68
N PRO A 8 15.46 5.98 -3.50
CA PRO A 8 14.38 6.20 -2.54
C PRO A 8 13.32 7.18 -3.07
N TYR A 9 12.07 6.95 -2.68
CA TYR A 9 10.97 7.86 -2.99
C TYR A 9 11.02 9.11 -2.11
N PRO A 10 10.81 10.31 -2.67
CA PRO A 10 10.69 11.53 -1.87
C PRO A 10 9.42 11.49 -1.04
N VAL A 11 9.46 12.13 0.14
CA VAL A 11 8.26 12.35 0.94
C VAL A 11 7.34 13.33 0.19
N PRO A 12 6.06 12.98 -0.05
CA PRO A 12 5.11 13.90 -0.68
C PRO A 12 4.95 15.19 0.12
N GLN A 13 5.07 16.33 -0.57
CA GLN A 13 4.88 17.66 0.03
C GLN A 13 3.42 18.09 0.00
N GLU A 14 2.66 17.60 -0.97
CA GLU A 14 1.25 17.95 -1.21
C GLU A 14 0.34 16.73 -1.05
N ASP A 15 -0.93 16.99 -0.76
CA ASP A 15 -1.95 15.95 -0.68
C ASP A 15 -2.43 15.58 -2.10
N PRO A 16 -2.14 14.35 -2.58
CA PRO A 16 -2.53 13.94 -3.94
C PRO A 16 -4.04 13.96 -4.18
N TYR A 17 -4.87 13.94 -3.13
CA TYR A 17 -6.33 14.05 -3.27
C TYR A 17 -6.82 15.46 -3.61
N GLN A 18 -5.95 16.48 -3.56
CA GLN A 18 -6.29 17.86 -3.99
C GLN A 18 -6.09 18.10 -5.49
N HIS A 19 -5.59 17.09 -6.21
CA HIS A 19 -5.26 17.21 -7.63
C HIS A 19 -5.96 16.12 -8.45
N HIS A 20 -6.21 16.41 -9.72
CA HIS A 20 -6.63 15.38 -10.65
C HIS A 20 -5.42 14.51 -11.04
N ILE A 21 -5.45 13.23 -10.66
CA ILE A 21 -4.38 12.27 -10.95
C ILE A 21 -4.94 11.19 -11.88
N ASN A 22 -4.18 10.82 -12.91
CA ASN A 22 -4.47 9.64 -13.70
C ASN A 22 -4.22 8.39 -12.85
N THR A 23 -5.30 7.74 -12.42
CA THR A 23 -5.28 6.56 -11.55
C THR A 23 -5.12 5.24 -12.30
N THR A 24 -4.89 5.28 -13.62
CA THR A 24 -4.57 4.09 -14.41
C THR A 24 -3.27 3.46 -13.91
N ARG A 25 -3.33 2.16 -13.65
CA ARG A 25 -2.18 1.34 -13.22
C ARG A 25 -1.90 0.30 -14.29
N SER A 26 -0.64 0.14 -14.64
CA SER A 26 -0.18 -0.89 -15.57
C SER A 26 1.18 -1.42 -15.12
N GLY A 27 1.64 -2.49 -15.75
CA GLY A 27 2.95 -3.06 -15.48
C GLY A 27 3.10 -3.74 -14.11
N VAL A 28 4.35 -3.85 -13.69
CA VAL A 28 4.76 -4.47 -12.42
C VAL A 28 5.91 -3.70 -11.80
N CYS A 29 5.99 -3.74 -10.48
CA CYS A 29 7.15 -3.23 -9.76
C CYS A 29 8.16 -4.35 -9.55
N GLY A 30 9.40 -4.13 -9.98
CA GLY A 30 10.50 -5.08 -9.84
C GLY A 30 11.58 -4.59 -8.87
N VAL A 31 12.13 -5.51 -8.09
CA VAL A 31 13.30 -5.32 -7.22
C VAL A 31 14.52 -5.79 -7.99
N LYS A 32 15.41 -4.86 -8.34
CA LYS A 32 16.67 -5.16 -9.02
C LYS A 32 17.83 -5.01 -8.04
N TYR A 33 18.42 -6.12 -7.62
CA TYR A 33 19.62 -6.07 -6.79
C TYR A 33 20.86 -5.69 -7.61
N LYS A 34 21.78 -4.92 -7.01
CA LYS A 34 23.12 -4.69 -7.58
C LYS A 34 23.95 -5.97 -7.64
N ASP A 35 23.78 -6.82 -6.64
CA ASP A 35 24.38 -8.13 -6.51
C ASP A 35 23.33 -9.08 -5.93
N ASP A 36 22.73 -9.89 -6.78
CA ASP A 36 21.63 -10.79 -6.41
C ASP A 36 22.09 -11.91 -5.46
N SER A 37 23.38 -12.24 -5.41
CA SER A 37 23.89 -13.23 -4.45
C SER A 37 23.89 -12.70 -3.01
N LYS A 38 23.99 -11.37 -2.84
CA LYS A 38 24.05 -10.70 -1.52
C LYS A 38 22.73 -10.08 -1.09
N ARG A 39 21.88 -9.70 -2.05
CA ARG A 39 20.55 -9.10 -1.82
C ARG A 39 20.53 -7.94 -0.82
N TYR A 40 21.61 -7.16 -0.79
CA TYR A 40 21.79 -6.05 0.15
C TYR A 40 21.33 -4.71 -0.41
N ALA A 41 21.82 -4.34 -1.60
CA ALA A 41 21.52 -3.05 -2.23
C ALA A 41 20.67 -3.26 -3.49
N TYR A 42 19.56 -2.51 -3.62
CA TYR A 42 18.58 -2.72 -4.67
C TYR A 42 17.96 -1.41 -5.19
N GLU A 43 17.40 -1.50 -6.38
CA GLU A 43 16.56 -0.48 -7.00
C GLU A 43 15.13 -1.00 -7.19
N LEU A 44 14.17 -0.09 -7.19
CA LEU A 44 12.79 -0.36 -7.57
C LEU A 44 12.54 0.22 -8.96
N ILE A 45 12.10 -0.63 -9.89
CA ILE A 45 11.92 -0.26 -11.29
C ILE A 45 10.55 -0.72 -11.74
N THR A 46 9.79 0.18 -12.36
CA THR A 46 8.54 -0.16 -13.05
C THR A 46 8.87 -0.81 -14.39
N TYR A 47 8.36 -2.02 -14.61
CA TYR A 47 8.46 -2.74 -15.88
C TYR A 47 7.08 -2.84 -16.52
N LYS A 48 7.03 -2.90 -17.86
CA LYS A 48 5.76 -3.04 -18.59
C LYS A 48 5.09 -4.39 -18.34
N SER A 49 5.86 -5.43 -18.03
CA SER A 49 5.36 -6.78 -17.77
C SER A 49 6.28 -7.57 -16.82
N THR A 50 5.77 -8.66 -16.26
CA THR A 50 6.57 -9.66 -15.53
C THR A 50 7.72 -10.20 -16.37
N GLN A 51 7.49 -10.41 -17.67
CA GLN A 51 8.52 -10.90 -18.58
C GLN A 51 9.68 -9.89 -18.70
N ASP A 52 9.38 -8.60 -18.85
CA ASP A 52 10.41 -7.56 -18.94
C ASP A 52 11.23 -7.44 -17.65
N ALA A 53 10.57 -7.56 -16.49
CA ALA A 53 11.25 -7.60 -15.20
C ALA A 53 12.22 -8.79 -15.11
N ASN A 54 11.76 -9.98 -15.51
CA ASN A 54 12.58 -11.20 -15.49
C ASN A 54 13.77 -11.12 -16.46
N ILE A 55 13.57 -10.59 -17.68
CA ILE A 55 14.66 -10.36 -18.66
C ILE A 55 15.69 -9.39 -18.10
N ALA A 56 15.24 -8.35 -17.40
CA ALA A 56 16.12 -7.41 -16.72
C ALA A 56 16.78 -8.01 -15.45
N GLY A 57 16.47 -9.26 -15.08
CA GLY A 57 16.94 -9.92 -13.87
C GLY A 57 16.47 -9.24 -12.59
N ALA A 58 15.27 -8.68 -12.59
CA ALA A 58 14.58 -8.13 -11.42
C ALA A 58 13.52 -9.11 -10.91
N HIS A 59 13.25 -9.09 -9.61
CA HIS A 59 12.18 -9.89 -9.00
C HIS A 59 10.91 -9.06 -8.87
N VAL A 60 9.80 -9.53 -9.44
CA VAL A 60 8.51 -8.85 -9.28
C VAL A 60 8.07 -8.83 -7.82
N THR A 61 7.70 -7.65 -7.31
CA THR A 61 7.30 -7.45 -5.91
C THR A 61 5.85 -7.07 -5.68
N HIS A 62 5.22 -6.46 -6.66
CA HIS A 62 3.77 -6.33 -6.73
C HIS A 62 3.34 -5.97 -8.15
N SER A 63 2.07 -6.16 -8.46
CA SER A 63 1.46 -5.66 -9.69
C SER A 63 1.27 -4.14 -9.66
N GLY A 64 1.24 -3.53 -10.85
CA GLY A 64 1.22 -2.08 -11.04
C GLY A 64 2.60 -1.43 -10.94
N ASP A 65 2.67 -0.14 -11.29
CA ASP A 65 3.88 0.68 -11.20
C ASP A 65 4.49 0.65 -9.79
N CYS A 66 5.79 0.93 -9.64
CA CYS A 66 6.37 1.22 -8.33
C CYS A 66 5.95 2.61 -7.80
N GLY A 67 5.90 2.79 -6.48
CA GLY A 67 5.54 4.04 -5.82
C GLY A 67 5.88 4.04 -4.32
N LEU A 68 5.22 4.92 -3.56
CA LEU A 68 5.69 5.31 -2.23
C LEU A 68 5.78 4.18 -1.20
N CYS A 69 4.98 3.12 -1.37
CA CYS A 69 4.95 1.96 -0.49
C CYS A 69 5.63 0.72 -1.11
N SER A 70 6.37 0.88 -2.21
CA SER A 70 6.99 -0.25 -2.93
C SER A 70 8.26 -0.78 -2.28
N THR A 71 8.79 -0.13 -1.24
CA THR A 71 10.04 -0.55 -0.60
C THR A 71 9.94 -1.94 0.03
N LEU A 72 11.08 -2.60 0.23
CA LEU A 72 11.12 -3.89 0.93
C LEU A 72 10.81 -3.70 2.42
N GLU A 73 11.09 -2.54 2.99
CA GLU A 73 10.69 -2.18 4.35
C GLU A 73 9.16 -2.10 4.47
N ASP A 74 8.49 -1.44 3.53
CA ASP A 74 7.02 -1.39 3.50
C ASP A 74 6.44 -2.79 3.25
N LEU A 75 7.04 -3.59 2.36
CA LEU A 75 6.66 -5.00 2.19
C LEU A 75 6.74 -5.76 3.52
N ALA A 76 7.80 -5.55 4.31
CA ALA A 76 7.95 -6.16 5.64
C ALA A 76 6.79 -5.78 6.57
N ALA A 77 6.40 -4.51 6.56
CA ALA A 77 5.28 -4.01 7.34
C ALA A 77 3.96 -4.65 6.91
N TYR A 78 3.72 -4.76 5.59
CA TYR A 78 2.59 -5.53 5.09
C TYR A 78 2.70 -6.98 5.55
N MET A 79 3.76 -7.73 5.26
CA MET A 79 3.88 -9.14 5.67
C MET A 79 3.63 -9.37 7.18
N ARG A 80 4.10 -8.45 8.05
CA ARG A 80 3.91 -8.51 9.50
C ARG A 80 2.46 -8.26 9.94
N ASN A 81 1.76 -7.34 9.29
CA ASN A 81 0.44 -6.87 9.73
C ASN A 81 -0.67 -7.43 8.83
N PHE A 82 -1.17 -8.64 9.14
CA PHE A 82 -2.26 -9.28 8.40
C PHE A 82 -3.51 -8.37 8.25
N ASP A 83 -3.82 -7.64 9.31
CA ASP A 83 -4.80 -6.56 9.30
C ASP A 83 -4.11 -5.19 9.31
N MET A 84 -4.09 -4.52 8.16
CA MET A 84 -3.65 -3.11 8.06
C MET A 84 -4.78 -2.13 8.37
N THR A 85 -6.04 -2.55 8.27
CA THR A 85 -7.21 -1.70 8.35
C THR A 85 -7.44 -1.20 9.77
N SER A 86 -7.45 -2.09 10.77
CA SER A 86 -7.61 -1.71 12.18
C SER A 86 -6.54 -0.72 12.68
N PRO A 87 -5.22 -1.02 12.55
CA PRO A 87 -4.19 -0.13 13.08
C PRO A 87 -4.15 1.22 12.34
N VAL A 88 -4.31 1.22 11.00
CA VAL A 88 -4.36 2.48 10.24
C VAL A 88 -5.56 3.33 10.66
N ARG A 89 -6.75 2.76 10.88
CA ARG A 89 -7.91 3.50 11.39
C ARG A 89 -7.62 4.16 12.73
N SER A 90 -6.96 3.44 13.65
CA SER A 90 -6.52 3.98 14.94
C SER A 90 -5.54 5.15 14.77
N CYS A 91 -4.53 5.01 13.90
CA CYS A 91 -3.63 6.11 13.56
C CYS A 91 -4.35 7.28 12.90
N GLY A 92 -5.37 7.00 12.08
CA GLY A 92 -6.28 7.97 11.50
C GLY A 92 -6.92 8.85 12.54
N LEU A 93 -7.51 8.26 13.59
CA LEU A 93 -8.12 8.99 14.70
C LEU A 93 -7.11 9.92 15.38
N LYS A 94 -5.84 9.51 15.57
CA LYS A 94 -4.79 10.41 16.09
C LYS A 94 -4.55 11.62 15.18
N GLY A 95 -4.80 11.47 13.88
CA GLY A 95 -4.72 12.55 12.89
C GLY A 95 -5.82 13.61 13.01
N THR A 96 -6.87 13.42 13.80
CA THR A 96 -7.78 14.54 14.17
C THR A 96 -7.12 15.50 15.16
N VAL A 97 -6.16 15.01 15.95
CA VAL A 97 -5.44 15.79 16.96
C VAL A 97 -4.17 16.38 16.37
N SER A 98 -3.37 15.56 15.69
CA SER A 98 -2.10 16.01 15.10
C SER A 98 -1.66 15.13 13.93
N GLN A 99 -1.29 15.76 12.83
CA GLN A 99 -0.64 15.07 11.71
C GLN A 99 0.64 14.33 12.17
N LYS A 100 1.45 14.96 13.04
CA LYS A 100 2.68 14.34 13.55
C LYS A 100 2.39 13.04 14.30
N TRP A 101 1.33 13.01 15.10
CA TRP A 101 0.94 11.81 15.83
C TRP A 101 0.42 10.69 14.92
N ALA A 102 -0.34 11.05 13.88
CA ALA A 102 -0.76 10.07 12.87
C ALA A 102 0.44 9.46 12.13
N LEU A 103 1.40 10.29 11.70
CA LEU A 103 2.59 9.82 11.00
C LEU A 103 3.46 8.92 11.88
N ASN A 104 3.77 9.35 13.11
CA ASN A 104 4.51 8.51 14.06
C ASN A 104 3.80 7.17 14.33
N CYS A 105 2.46 7.17 14.39
CA CYS A 105 1.68 5.95 14.57
C CYS A 105 1.78 5.01 13.35
N LEU A 106 1.71 5.56 12.14
CA LEU A 106 1.82 4.79 10.89
C LEU A 106 3.25 4.25 10.70
N GLU A 107 4.27 5.04 11.00
CA GLU A 107 5.68 4.61 10.95
C GLU A 107 5.96 3.52 11.99
N ALA A 108 5.33 3.57 13.16
CA ALA A 108 5.42 2.50 14.16
C ALA A 108 4.84 1.15 13.70
N LEU A 109 4.04 1.12 12.62
CA LEU A 109 3.62 -0.13 11.96
C LEU A 109 4.73 -0.75 11.10
N GLY A 110 5.85 -0.04 10.92
CA GLY A 110 6.99 -0.41 10.06
C GLY A 110 6.97 0.25 8.69
N LEU A 111 6.10 1.24 8.45
CA LEU A 111 6.03 1.95 7.19
C LEU A 111 7.12 3.01 7.10
N THR A 112 7.71 3.15 5.92
CA THR A 112 8.60 4.27 5.61
C THR A 112 7.83 5.59 5.65
N THR A 113 8.51 6.72 5.91
CA THR A 113 7.86 8.05 5.94
C THR A 113 7.06 8.37 4.66
N PRO A 114 7.56 8.10 3.43
CA PRO A 114 6.76 8.31 2.22
C PRO A 114 5.46 7.48 2.21
N CYS A 115 5.52 6.20 2.60
CA CYS A 115 4.35 5.33 2.64
C CYS A 115 3.37 5.75 3.76
N ALA A 116 3.87 6.08 4.95
CA ALA A 116 3.07 6.62 6.05
C ALA A 116 2.34 7.90 5.64
N LYS A 117 2.99 8.77 4.85
CA LYS A 117 2.39 10.03 4.38
C LYS A 117 1.18 9.80 3.47
N ILE A 118 1.26 8.86 2.52
CA ILE A 118 0.11 8.55 1.66
C ILE A 118 -1.01 7.84 2.41
N TRP A 119 -0.70 6.98 3.39
CA TRP A 119 -1.71 6.41 4.28
C TRP A 119 -2.44 7.48 5.11
N PHE A 120 -1.70 8.49 5.59
CA PHE A 120 -2.29 9.65 6.27
C PHE A 120 -3.25 10.42 5.35
N TYR A 121 -2.82 10.74 4.13
CA TYR A 121 -3.68 11.44 3.16
C TYR A 121 -4.92 10.62 2.78
N ASN A 122 -4.75 9.31 2.54
CA ASN A 122 -5.88 8.40 2.32
C ASN A 122 -6.87 8.46 3.47
N THR A 123 -6.39 8.34 4.71
CA THR A 123 -7.27 8.37 5.89
C THR A 123 -7.98 9.72 6.06
N ARG A 124 -7.32 10.82 5.71
CA ARG A 124 -7.93 12.16 5.70
C ARG A 124 -9.04 12.26 4.64
N ASN A 125 -8.79 11.76 3.44
CA ASN A 125 -9.77 11.75 2.35
C ASN A 125 -10.96 10.84 2.69
N THR A 126 -10.72 9.63 3.18
CA THR A 126 -11.78 8.70 3.60
C THR A 126 -12.62 9.28 4.72
N ARG A 127 -12.03 10.00 5.67
CA ARG A 127 -12.81 10.74 6.67
C ARG A 127 -13.71 11.78 6.02
N LYS A 128 -13.20 12.56 5.05
CA LYS A 128 -13.97 13.60 4.38
C LYS A 128 -15.14 13.03 3.58
N GLU A 129 -14.89 11.98 2.80
CA GLU A 129 -15.85 11.45 1.82
C GLU A 129 -16.74 10.32 2.37
N CYS A 130 -16.28 9.60 3.39
CA CYS A 130 -16.89 8.36 3.87
C CYS A 130 -17.21 8.35 5.38
N LEU A 131 -17.27 9.51 6.05
CA LEU A 131 -17.51 9.59 7.50
C LEU A 131 -18.76 8.81 7.94
N LEU A 132 -19.89 9.08 7.29
CA LEU A 132 -21.19 8.51 7.65
C LEU A 132 -21.23 6.98 7.53
N PRO A 133 -20.88 6.34 6.38
CA PRO A 133 -20.87 4.89 6.31
C PRO A 133 -19.84 4.26 7.27
N CYS A 134 -18.72 4.95 7.54
CA CYS A 134 -17.71 4.44 8.47
C CYS A 134 -18.13 4.50 9.95
N ILE A 135 -18.91 5.50 10.37
CA ILE A 135 -19.51 5.51 11.71
C ILE A 135 -20.56 4.40 11.83
N LYS A 136 -21.40 4.23 10.80
CA LYS A 136 -22.45 3.18 10.76
C LYS A 136 -21.87 1.77 10.89
N ASP A 137 -20.69 1.53 10.33
CA ASP A 137 -20.06 0.21 10.26
C ASP A 137 -18.89 0.05 11.24
N ILE A 138 -18.74 0.94 12.23
CA ILE A 138 -17.57 0.96 13.13
C ILE A 138 -17.30 -0.39 13.85
N ASN A 139 -18.36 -1.12 14.19
CA ASN A 139 -18.31 -2.42 14.86
C ASN A 139 -18.73 -3.59 13.95
N LYS A 140 -18.85 -3.36 12.63
CA LYS A 140 -19.21 -4.41 11.69
C LYS A 140 -17.98 -5.15 11.17
N PRO A 141 -18.12 -6.43 10.79
CA PRO A 141 -17.06 -7.14 10.10
C PRO A 141 -16.71 -6.44 8.78
N TYR A 142 -15.50 -6.70 8.27
CA TYR A 142 -15.02 -6.13 7.01
C TYR A 142 -15.79 -6.64 5.80
N ASN A 143 -16.11 -7.94 5.82
CA ASN A 143 -16.95 -8.59 4.84
C ASN A 143 -18.31 -8.91 5.46
N LEU A 144 -19.38 -8.73 4.68
CA LEU A 144 -20.73 -9.16 5.03
C LEU A 144 -20.91 -10.68 4.80
N PRO A 145 -22.01 -11.30 5.26
CA PRO A 145 -22.23 -12.75 5.10
C PRO A 145 -22.23 -13.24 3.64
N ASP A 146 -22.54 -12.36 2.68
CA ASP A 146 -22.49 -12.63 1.25
C ASP A 146 -21.08 -12.46 0.64
N GLY A 147 -20.08 -12.13 1.45
CA GLY A 147 -18.69 -11.89 1.05
C GLY A 147 -18.39 -10.46 0.59
N SER A 148 -19.41 -9.62 0.39
CA SER A 148 -19.24 -8.22 -0.03
C SER A 148 -18.58 -7.36 1.04
N LEU A 149 -18.05 -6.20 0.67
CA LEU A 149 -17.51 -5.25 1.64
C LEU A 149 -18.63 -4.61 2.47
N ASN A 150 -18.33 -4.29 3.72
CA ASN A 150 -19.16 -3.33 4.45
C ASN A 150 -19.14 -1.95 3.77
N THR A 151 -20.14 -1.13 4.07
CA THR A 151 -20.35 0.15 3.38
C THR A 151 -19.23 1.16 3.60
N CYS A 152 -18.51 1.07 4.72
CA CYS A 152 -17.32 1.89 4.95
C CYS A 152 -16.18 1.53 4.00
N LEU A 153 -15.85 0.25 3.89
CA LEU A 153 -14.76 -0.24 3.03
C LEU A 153 -15.11 -0.08 1.55
N GLU A 154 -16.37 -0.26 1.18
CA GLU A 154 -16.83 0.00 -0.19
C GLU A 154 -16.67 1.49 -0.58
N CYS A 155 -17.04 2.39 0.34
CA CYS A 155 -16.84 3.82 0.14
C CYS A 155 -15.34 4.17 0.03
N ASP A 156 -14.50 3.62 0.91
CA ASP A 156 -13.04 3.81 0.86
C ASP A 156 -12.45 3.32 -0.47
N GLU A 157 -12.79 2.10 -0.90
CA GLU A 157 -12.31 1.51 -2.16
C GLU A 157 -12.72 2.34 -3.39
N THR A 158 -13.86 3.03 -3.33
CA THR A 158 -14.38 3.87 -4.42
C THR A 158 -13.84 5.30 -4.39
N LYS A 159 -13.82 5.94 -3.21
CA LYS A 159 -13.53 7.38 -3.05
C LYS A 159 -12.07 7.67 -2.80
N SER A 160 -11.38 6.79 -2.07
CA SER A 160 -9.98 6.99 -1.71
C SER A 160 -9.04 6.01 -2.42
N GLY A 161 -9.55 4.81 -2.72
CA GLY A 161 -8.83 3.70 -3.32
C GLY A 161 -8.11 4.04 -4.63
N PRO A 162 -8.71 4.72 -5.62
CA PRO A 162 -8.05 4.97 -6.91
C PRO A 162 -6.74 5.76 -6.79
N VAL A 163 -6.75 6.87 -6.03
CA VAL A 163 -5.55 7.68 -5.79
C VAL A 163 -4.56 6.94 -4.90
N PHE A 164 -5.04 6.30 -3.82
CA PHE A 164 -4.17 5.52 -2.92
C PHE A 164 -3.41 4.43 -3.68
N LYS A 165 -4.12 3.58 -4.42
CA LYS A 165 -3.52 2.49 -5.19
C LYS A 165 -2.53 3.00 -6.23
N LYS A 166 -2.77 4.18 -6.82
CA LYS A 166 -1.84 4.77 -7.79
C LYS A 166 -0.57 5.30 -7.13
N VAL A 167 -0.70 6.01 -6.01
CA VAL A 167 0.42 6.73 -5.38
C VAL A 167 1.21 5.85 -4.41
N ALA A 168 0.52 5.08 -3.55
CA ALA A 168 1.13 4.08 -2.70
C ALA A 168 1.73 2.94 -3.53
N ALA A 169 1.03 2.59 -4.62
CA ALA A 169 1.42 1.60 -5.63
C ALA A 169 1.48 0.14 -5.15
N ARG A 170 1.72 -0.10 -3.86
CA ARG A 170 1.62 -1.40 -3.21
C ARG A 170 0.32 -1.50 -2.39
N THR A 171 -0.39 -2.60 -2.58
CA THR A 171 -1.38 -3.11 -1.62
C THR A 171 -1.08 -4.57 -1.30
N ARG A 172 -1.73 -5.15 -0.27
CA ARG A 172 -1.58 -6.58 0.04
C ARG A 172 -1.97 -7.47 -1.14
N ARG A 173 -3.13 -7.23 -1.74
CA ARG A 173 -3.60 -8.00 -2.91
C ARG A 173 -2.66 -7.88 -4.11
N ASP A 174 -2.10 -6.68 -4.35
CA ASP A 174 -1.18 -6.47 -5.47
C ASP A 174 0.17 -7.18 -5.23
N SER A 175 0.50 -7.46 -3.97
CA SER A 175 1.71 -8.19 -3.56
C SER A 175 1.50 -9.70 -3.45
N GLY A 176 0.29 -10.20 -3.66
CA GLY A 176 -0.02 -11.62 -3.42
C GLY A 176 -0.14 -12.01 -1.95
N LEU A 177 -0.39 -11.04 -1.07
CA LEU A 177 -0.56 -11.27 0.36
C LEU A 177 -2.05 -11.34 0.72
N GLU A 178 -2.43 -12.41 1.43
CA GLU A 178 -3.75 -12.52 2.07
C GLU A 178 -3.94 -11.42 3.12
N SER A 179 -5.17 -11.07 3.46
CA SER A 179 -5.45 -10.02 4.45
C SER A 179 -6.72 -10.30 5.26
N ALA A 180 -6.91 -9.55 6.35
CA ALA A 180 -8.13 -9.59 7.14
C ALA A 180 -9.40 -9.22 6.36
N ILE A 181 -9.27 -8.52 5.22
CA ILE A 181 -10.36 -8.32 4.27
C ILE A 181 -10.31 -9.47 3.27
N HIS A 182 -11.37 -10.27 3.24
CA HIS A 182 -11.51 -11.33 2.24
C HIS A 182 -11.71 -10.72 0.85
N ARG A 183 -10.98 -11.26 -0.12
CA ARG A 183 -11.00 -10.84 -1.52
C ARG A 183 -11.11 -12.08 -2.42
N PRO A 184 -11.82 -11.99 -3.56
CA PRO A 184 -11.84 -13.09 -4.53
C PRO A 184 -10.41 -13.50 -4.92
N PRO A 185 -10.09 -14.79 -5.02
CA PRO A 185 -8.74 -15.27 -5.35
C PRO A 185 -8.15 -14.61 -6.61
N ASP A 186 -8.96 -14.46 -7.66
CA ASP A 186 -8.53 -13.85 -8.93
C ASP A 186 -8.19 -12.36 -8.83
N SER A 187 -8.54 -11.70 -7.72
CA SER A 187 -8.18 -10.30 -7.44
C SER A 187 -6.86 -10.14 -6.68
N ILE A 188 -6.22 -11.25 -6.30
CA ILE A 188 -4.94 -11.30 -5.60
C ILE A 188 -3.85 -11.71 -6.60
N SER A 189 -2.77 -10.95 -6.65
CA SER A 189 -1.66 -11.21 -7.57
C SER A 189 -0.92 -12.50 -7.20
N HIS A 190 -0.53 -13.31 -8.19
CA HIS A 190 0.29 -14.50 -7.95
C HIS A 190 1.78 -14.15 -7.87
N ILE A 191 2.23 -13.70 -6.70
CA ILE A 191 3.62 -13.26 -6.46
C ILE A 191 4.16 -13.96 -5.22
N THR A 192 5.41 -14.42 -5.29
CA THR A 192 6.14 -14.98 -4.14
C THR A 192 7.35 -14.12 -3.82
N HIS A 193 7.66 -14.00 -2.53
CA HIS A 193 8.70 -13.10 -2.03
C HIS A 193 10.00 -13.85 -1.67
N TYR A 194 10.42 -14.85 -2.45
CA TYR A 194 11.64 -15.65 -2.18
C TYR A 194 12.96 -14.84 -2.26
N TYR A 195 12.90 -13.64 -2.83
CA TYR A 195 14.01 -12.70 -2.96
C TYR A 195 14.12 -11.72 -1.78
N TYR A 196 13.11 -11.70 -0.90
CA TYR A 196 13.04 -10.82 0.26
C TYR A 196 14.00 -11.28 1.35
#